data_AF-R9M143-F1
#
_entry.id   AF-R9M143-F1
#
_cell.length_a   1.000
_cell.length_b   1.000
_cell.length_c   1.000
_cell.angle_alpha   90.00
_cell.angle_beta   90.00
_cell.angle_gamma   90.00
#
_symmetry.space_group_name_H-M   'P 1'
#
loop_
_entity.id
_entity.type
_entity.pdbx_description
1 polymer ?
#
loop_
_entity_poly.entity_id
_entity_poly.type
_entity_poly.pdbx_seq_one_letter_code
_entity_poly.pdbx_strand_id
1 'polypeptide(L)'
;MTEFTMDRLRENLESLKMKNTLEILDNYLERAVAENTIVEVLDHIFSEEAKSKWKRAYEKQIQMSGFPIKKTLEDFDFSFQPSIDKRRIDELATMRFLENGENVVFLGPLGVGKTHLASALGLVAARHRFSTYYINCHQLIEQLKKAHLKNRLPDKLKVLTEYRMLIIDEIGYPRRKSLFPAHCQAVRENVCRFHFKQDLLSVE
;
A
#
# COMPACT_ATOMS: atom_id res chain seq x y z
N MET A 1 -39.77 23.09 -11.56
CA MET A 1 -38.60 23.84 -11.03
C MET A 1 -37.65 22.93 -10.24
N THR A 2 -38.16 22.07 -9.37
CA THR A 2 -37.37 21.05 -8.65
C THR A 2 -36.77 20.00 -9.58
N GLU A 3 -37.49 19.57 -10.62
CA GLU A 3 -37.02 18.57 -11.60
C GLU A 3 -35.77 19.04 -12.38
N PHE A 4 -35.81 20.23 -13.00
CA PHE A 4 -34.65 20.83 -13.66
C PHE A 4 -33.46 21.08 -12.71
N THR A 5 -33.75 21.35 -11.43
CA THR A 5 -32.70 21.51 -10.41
C THR A 5 -32.06 20.17 -10.06
N MET A 6 -32.85 19.09 -10.04
CA MET A 6 -32.39 17.73 -9.77
C MET A 6 -31.54 17.19 -10.92
N ASP A 7 -31.92 17.46 -12.17
CA ASP A 7 -31.13 17.05 -13.33
C ASP A 7 -29.77 17.75 -13.35
N ARG A 8 -29.74 19.07 -13.12
CA ARG A 8 -28.50 19.83 -12.96
C ARG A 8 -27.65 19.31 -11.79
N LEU A 9 -28.28 18.89 -10.69
CA LEU A 9 -27.57 18.28 -9.56
C LEU A 9 -26.90 16.96 -9.99
N ARG A 10 -27.61 16.08 -10.71
CA ARG A 10 -27.04 14.82 -11.22
C ARG A 10 -25.87 15.08 -12.17
N GLU A 11 -26.01 15.99 -13.12
CA GLU A 11 -24.92 16.37 -14.04
C GLU A 11 -23.68 16.88 -13.27
N ASN A 12 -23.89 17.72 -12.26
CA ASN A 12 -22.80 18.20 -11.40
C ASN A 12 -22.14 17.05 -10.64
N LEU A 13 -22.91 16.13 -10.07
CA LEU A 13 -22.38 14.96 -9.36
C LEU A 13 -21.57 14.04 -10.28
N GLU A 14 -22.02 13.84 -11.52
CA GLU A 14 -21.28 13.09 -12.54
C GLU A 14 -19.94 13.76 -12.88
N SER A 15 -19.95 15.08 -13.15
CA SER A 15 -18.74 15.83 -13.46
C SER A 15 -17.71 15.82 -12.32
N LEU A 16 -18.19 15.87 -11.07
CA LEU A 16 -17.37 15.78 -9.85
C LEU A 16 -16.99 14.33 -9.48
N LYS A 17 -17.42 13.35 -10.28
CA LYS A 17 -17.18 11.91 -10.08
C LYS A 17 -17.69 11.43 -8.72
N MET A 18 -18.82 11.96 -8.26
CA MET A 18 -19.49 11.60 -7.01
C MET A 18 -20.46 10.43 -7.21
N LYS A 19 -19.90 9.27 -7.58
CA LYS A 19 -20.68 8.10 -8.01
C LYS A 19 -21.56 7.53 -6.90
N ASN A 20 -21.08 7.53 -5.67
CA ASN A 20 -21.84 6.97 -4.54
C ASN A 20 -23.05 7.85 -4.24
N THR A 21 -22.86 9.16 -4.32
CA THR A 21 -23.93 10.13 -4.15
C THR A 21 -25.03 9.91 -5.17
N LEU A 22 -24.70 9.73 -6.45
CA LEU A 22 -25.70 9.44 -7.50
C LEU A 22 -26.55 8.20 -7.20
N GLU A 23 -25.96 7.17 -6.59
CA GLU A 23 -26.66 5.92 -6.25
C GLU A 23 -27.61 6.07 -5.05
N ILE A 24 -27.23 6.88 -4.05
CA ILE A 24 -27.99 7.03 -2.80
C ILE A 24 -28.94 8.22 -2.80
N LEU A 25 -28.77 9.17 -3.73
CA LEU A 25 -29.40 10.50 -3.70
C LEU A 25 -30.92 10.43 -3.55
N ASP A 26 -31.57 9.69 -4.44
CA ASP A 26 -33.03 9.65 -4.53
C ASP A 26 -33.64 8.98 -3.29
N ASN A 27 -33.10 7.84 -2.89
CA ASN A 27 -33.58 7.08 -1.72
C ASN A 27 -33.30 7.78 -0.39
N TYR A 28 -32.23 8.58 -0.31
CA TYR A 28 -31.85 9.26 0.92
C TYR A 28 -32.60 10.58 1.10
N LEU A 29 -32.75 11.39 0.03
CA LEU A 29 -33.42 12.69 0.11
C LEU A 29 -34.90 12.57 0.49
N GLU A 30 -35.61 11.55 -0.02
CA GLU A 30 -37.02 11.33 0.31
C GLU A 30 -37.24 11.07 1.81
N ARG A 31 -36.28 10.43 2.48
CA ARG A 31 -36.35 10.11 3.90
C ARG A 31 -35.78 11.23 4.78
N ALA A 32 -34.71 11.87 4.32
CA ALA A 32 -33.92 12.77 5.15
C ALA A 32 -34.57 14.14 5.36
N VAL A 33 -35.40 14.61 4.42
CA VAL A 33 -36.10 15.91 4.52
C VAL A 33 -37.15 15.93 5.65
N ALA A 34 -37.68 14.76 6.05
CA ALA A 34 -38.67 14.67 7.11
C ALA A 34 -38.07 14.74 8.52
N GLU A 35 -36.81 14.31 8.69
CA GLU A 35 -36.23 14.02 10.01
C GLU A 35 -34.94 14.81 10.31
N ASN A 36 -34.27 15.37 9.31
CA ASN A 36 -32.95 15.99 9.48
C ASN A 36 -32.91 17.43 8.95
N THR A 37 -32.00 18.21 9.52
CA THR A 37 -31.67 19.55 9.01
C THR A 37 -30.89 19.45 7.70
N ILE A 38 -30.95 20.49 6.85
CA ILE A 38 -30.23 20.53 5.57
C ILE A 38 -28.72 20.30 5.76
N VAL A 39 -28.15 20.81 6.86
CA VAL A 39 -26.72 20.65 7.16
C VAL A 39 -26.37 19.19 7.42
N GLU A 40 -27.19 18.46 8.18
CA GLU A 40 -27.00 17.03 8.47
C GLU A 40 -27.12 16.17 7.20
N VAL A 41 -28.07 16.51 6.32
CA VAL A 41 -28.22 15.85 5.01
C VAL A 41 -26.97 16.02 4.16
N LEU A 42 -26.44 17.25 4.08
CA LEU A 42 -25.22 17.54 3.33
C LEU A 42 -24.00 16.85 3.93
N ASP A 43 -23.83 16.89 5.25
CA ASP A 43 -22.74 16.22 5.96
C ASP A 43 -22.74 14.71 5.70
N HIS A 44 -23.91 14.07 5.78
CA HIS A 44 -24.05 12.64 5.50
C HIS A 44 -23.67 12.29 4.05
N ILE A 45 -24.23 13.02 3.07
CA ILE A 45 -23.95 12.79 1.64
C ILE A 45 -22.45 12.92 1.36
N PHE A 46 -21.81 13.99 1.84
CA PHE A 46 -20.39 14.21 1.61
C PHE A 46 -19.52 13.21 2.36
N SER A 47 -19.91 12.82 3.58
CA SER A 47 -19.22 11.78 4.35
C SER A 47 -19.25 10.42 3.66
N GLU A 48 -20.40 10.00 3.13
CA GLU A 48 -20.52 8.72 2.41
C GLU A 48 -19.75 8.73 1.08
N GLU A 49 -19.78 9.84 0.32
CA GLU A 49 -18.97 9.97 -0.88
C GLU A 49 -17.46 9.93 -0.56
N ALA A 50 -17.03 10.63 0.50
CA ALA A 50 -15.64 10.64 0.93
C ALA A 50 -15.17 9.23 1.31
N LYS A 51 -15.97 8.48 2.08
CA LYS A 51 -15.72 7.07 2.43
C LYS A 51 -15.61 6.20 1.17
N SER A 52 -16.55 6.34 0.24
CA SER A 52 -16.56 5.57 -1.01
C SER A 52 -15.35 5.87 -1.90
N LYS A 53 -14.98 7.15 -2.05
CA LYS A 53 -13.74 7.55 -2.75
C LYS A 53 -12.49 6.98 -2.07
N TRP A 54 -12.43 7.02 -0.74
CA TRP A 54 -11.31 6.46 0.01
C TRP A 54 -11.18 4.94 -0.20
N LYS A 55 -12.29 4.21 -0.08
CA LYS A 55 -12.34 2.76 -0.31
C LYS A 55 -11.88 2.38 -1.71
N ARG A 56 -12.39 3.05 -2.75
CA ARG A 56 -11.98 2.81 -4.14
C ARG A 56 -10.49 3.07 -4.37
N ALA A 57 -9.95 4.14 -3.79
CA ALA A 57 -8.53 4.46 -3.89
C ALA A 57 -7.66 3.39 -3.21
N TYR A 58 -8.05 2.95 -2.02
CA TYR A 58 -7.39 1.88 -1.28
C TYR A 58 -7.41 0.55 -2.04
N GLU A 59 -8.58 0.13 -2.54
CA GLU A 59 -8.72 -1.11 -3.32
C GLU A 59 -7.88 -1.08 -4.60
N LYS A 60 -7.87 0.05 -5.31
CA LYS A 60 -7.02 0.24 -6.49
C LYS A 60 -5.54 0.13 -6.12
N GLN A 61 -5.13 0.74 -5.01
CA GLN A 61 -3.74 0.66 -4.54
C GLN A 61 -3.34 -0.78 -4.23
N ILE A 62 -4.19 -1.54 -3.55
CA ILE A 62 -3.96 -2.97 -3.26
C ILE A 62 -3.91 -3.81 -4.53
N GLN A 63 -4.76 -3.50 -5.52
CA GLN A 63 -4.76 -4.23 -6.78
C GLN A 63 -3.46 -3.99 -7.56
N MET A 64 -2.97 -2.75 -7.57
CA MET A 64 -1.75 -2.36 -8.29
C MET A 64 -0.47 -2.75 -7.58
N SER A 65 -0.51 -3.01 -6.26
CA SER A 65 0.68 -3.33 -5.48
C SER A 65 1.17 -4.77 -5.69
N GLY A 66 0.37 -5.67 -6.23
CA GLY A 66 0.81 -7.04 -6.55
C GLY A 66 1.02 -7.94 -5.33
N PHE A 67 0.35 -7.67 -4.20
CA PHE A 67 0.46 -8.51 -3.00
C PHE A 67 0.04 -9.96 -3.31
N PRO A 68 0.83 -10.97 -2.92
CA PRO A 68 0.51 -12.37 -3.18
C PRO A 68 -0.66 -12.84 -2.30
N ILE A 69 -0.75 -12.31 -1.07
CA ILE A 69 -1.81 -12.65 -0.12
C ILE A 69 -2.21 -11.39 0.64
N LYS A 70 -3.51 -11.12 0.73
CA LYS A 70 -4.08 -10.01 1.51
C LYS A 70 -4.32 -10.46 2.96
N LYS A 71 -3.24 -10.68 3.71
CA LYS A 71 -3.31 -10.92 5.16
C LYS A 71 -2.96 -9.66 5.91
N THR A 72 -3.75 -9.32 6.92
CA THR A 72 -3.54 -8.11 7.72
C THR A 72 -2.68 -8.42 8.95
N LEU A 73 -2.34 -7.38 9.73
CA LEU A 73 -1.61 -7.58 10.99
C LEU A 73 -2.47 -8.29 12.03
N GLU A 74 -3.78 -8.09 11.99
CA GLU A 74 -4.74 -8.74 12.88
C GLU A 74 -4.83 -10.26 12.62
N ASP A 75 -4.55 -10.70 11.38
CA ASP A 75 -4.49 -12.12 11.03
C ASP A 75 -3.20 -12.81 11.51
N PHE A 76 -2.23 -12.07 12.06
CA PHE A 76 -0.94 -12.63 12.48
C PHE A 76 -1.02 -13.13 13.92
N ASP A 77 -0.77 -14.43 14.12
CA ASP A 77 -0.72 -15.03 15.45
C ASP A 77 0.64 -14.80 16.12
N PHE A 78 0.72 -13.74 16.91
CA PHE A 78 1.90 -13.43 17.73
C PHE A 78 2.14 -14.43 18.86
N SER A 79 1.13 -15.21 19.28
CA SER A 79 1.29 -16.22 20.32
C SER A 79 2.07 -17.45 19.81
N PHE A 80 1.90 -17.78 18.53
CA PHE A 80 2.62 -18.84 17.85
C PHE A 80 4.10 -18.50 17.58
N GLN A 81 4.43 -17.20 17.52
CA GLN A 81 5.80 -16.74 17.28
C GLN A 81 6.26 -15.71 18.33
N PRO A 82 6.57 -16.14 19.57
CA PRO A 82 6.92 -15.25 20.67
C PRO A 82 8.28 -14.54 20.49
N SER A 83 9.11 -14.98 19.53
CA SER A 83 10.37 -14.29 19.19
C SER A 83 10.15 -12.95 18.49
N ILE A 84 8.94 -12.69 17.96
CA ILE A 84 8.60 -11.42 17.32
C ILE A 84 7.98 -10.50 18.36
N ASP A 85 8.70 -9.43 18.67
CA ASP A 85 8.19 -8.37 19.55
C ASP A 85 7.06 -7.60 18.86
N LYS A 86 5.83 -7.85 19.31
CA LYS A 86 4.63 -7.16 18.82
C LYS A 86 4.76 -5.64 18.90
N ARG A 87 5.41 -5.09 19.93
CA ARG A 87 5.56 -3.64 20.10
C ARG A 87 6.34 -3.02 18.94
N ARG A 88 7.36 -3.72 18.45
CA ARG A 88 8.12 -3.27 17.27
C ARG A 88 7.27 -3.31 16.00
N ILE A 89 6.44 -4.34 15.84
CA ILE A 89 5.54 -4.43 14.68
C ILE A 89 4.48 -3.32 14.74
N ASP A 90 3.93 -3.02 15.91
CA ASP A 90 3.00 -1.91 16.11
C ASP A 90 3.67 -0.55 15.82
N GLU A 91 4.94 -0.38 16.18
CA GLU A 91 5.72 0.82 15.81
C GLU A 91 5.88 0.94 14.29
N LEU A 92 6.22 -0.16 13.61
CA LEU A 92 6.29 -0.18 12.14
C LEU A 92 4.93 0.10 11.49
N ALA A 93 3.83 -0.34 12.11
CA ALA A 93 2.48 -0.06 11.63
C ALA A 93 2.14 1.44 11.65
N THR A 94 2.85 2.27 12.43
CA THR A 94 2.70 3.74 12.39
C THR A 94 3.26 4.38 11.13
N MET A 95 4.02 3.65 10.32
CA MET A 95 4.67 4.10 9.08
C MET A 95 5.70 5.23 9.22
N ARG A 96 6.10 5.61 10.45
CA ARG A 96 7.13 6.64 10.67
C ARG A 96 8.47 6.33 10.01
N PHE A 97 8.83 5.05 9.92
CA PHE A 97 10.07 4.64 9.24
C PHE A 97 10.09 5.06 7.76
N LEU A 98 8.94 5.11 7.08
CA LEU A 98 8.85 5.61 5.69
C LEU A 98 9.12 7.12 5.61
N GLU A 99 8.69 7.88 6.63
CA GLU A 99 8.93 9.33 6.71
C GLU A 99 10.39 9.64 7.01
N ASN A 100 11.02 8.82 7.85
CA ASN A 100 12.44 8.91 8.18
C ASN A 100 13.36 8.38 7.06
N GLY A 101 12.79 7.72 6.04
CA GLY A 101 13.55 7.05 4.98
C GLY A 101 14.39 5.89 5.53
N GLU A 102 13.85 5.14 6.48
CA GLU A 102 14.47 3.96 7.08
C GLU A 102 13.99 2.68 6.39
N ASN A 103 14.78 1.61 6.50
CA ASN A 103 14.41 0.31 5.95
C ASN A 103 14.03 -0.66 7.06
N VAL A 104 13.12 -1.55 6.70
CA VAL A 104 12.74 -2.69 7.53
C VAL A 104 13.24 -3.94 6.84
N VAL A 105 13.94 -4.78 7.60
CA VAL A 105 14.41 -6.10 7.14
C VAL A 105 13.92 -7.14 8.13
N PHE A 106 13.26 -8.19 7.63
CA PHE A 106 12.81 -9.30 8.45
C PHE A 106 13.78 -10.48 8.38
N LEU A 107 14.64 -10.66 9.39
CA LEU A 107 15.62 -11.77 9.47
C LEU A 107 15.15 -12.93 10.34
N GLY A 108 15.47 -14.17 9.97
CA GLY A 108 14.99 -15.39 10.65
C GLY A 108 14.67 -16.58 9.71
N PRO A 109 14.29 -17.74 10.28
CA PRO A 109 14.10 -18.97 9.52
C PRO A 109 12.87 -18.94 8.61
N LEU A 110 12.78 -19.91 7.69
CA LEU A 110 11.61 -20.09 6.84
C LEU A 110 10.38 -20.45 7.68
N GLY A 111 9.19 -19.99 7.26
CA GLY A 111 7.93 -20.34 7.93
C GLY A 111 7.55 -19.46 9.13
N VAL A 112 8.36 -18.48 9.53
CA VAL A 112 8.05 -17.56 10.65
C VAL A 112 7.11 -16.40 10.31
N GLY A 113 6.53 -16.41 9.10
CA GLY A 113 5.54 -15.41 8.69
C GLY A 113 6.11 -14.06 8.21
N LYS A 114 7.35 -14.02 7.71
CA LYS A 114 7.97 -12.79 7.14
C LYS A 114 7.16 -12.19 6.00
N THR A 115 6.80 -13.02 5.03
CA THR A 115 5.98 -12.63 3.88
C THR A 115 4.62 -12.11 4.32
N HIS A 116 4.03 -12.70 5.38
CA HIS A 116 2.79 -12.20 5.98
C HIS A 116 3.02 -10.79 6.53
N LEU A 117 3.99 -10.60 7.43
CA LEU A 117 4.26 -9.30 8.04
C LEU A 117 4.58 -8.22 7.00
N ALA A 118 5.39 -8.54 5.98
CA ALA A 118 5.70 -7.62 4.90
C ALA A 118 4.44 -7.23 4.10
N SER A 119 3.60 -8.21 3.74
CA SER A 119 2.34 -7.95 3.04
C SER A 119 1.37 -7.15 3.89
N ALA A 120 1.25 -7.48 5.18
CA ALA A 120 0.38 -6.80 6.13
C ALA A 120 0.79 -5.34 6.34
N LEU A 121 2.09 -5.06 6.53
CA LEU A 121 2.60 -3.68 6.58
C LEU A 121 2.36 -2.95 5.27
N GLY A 122 2.49 -3.61 4.13
CA GLY A 122 2.13 -3.04 2.82
C GLY A 122 0.66 -2.66 2.71
N LEU A 123 -0.25 -3.45 3.27
CA LEU A 123 -1.67 -3.09 3.36
C LEU A 123 -1.88 -1.89 4.27
N VAL A 124 -1.19 -1.82 5.42
CA VAL A 124 -1.26 -0.65 6.31
C VAL A 124 -0.73 0.59 5.60
N ALA A 125 0.39 0.52 4.89
CA ALA A 125 0.92 1.63 4.09
C ALA A 125 -0.09 2.10 3.02
N ALA A 126 -0.78 1.17 2.35
CA ALA A 126 -1.85 1.51 1.42
C ALA A 126 -3.04 2.19 2.11
N ARG A 127 -3.39 1.83 3.35
CA ARG A 127 -4.42 2.54 4.15
C ARG A 127 -4.00 3.99 4.44
N HIS A 128 -2.71 4.23 4.66
CA HIS A 128 -2.11 5.57 4.78
C HIS A 128 -1.93 6.30 3.45
N ARG A 129 -2.45 5.76 2.33
CA ARG A 129 -2.32 6.28 0.96
C ARG A 129 -0.88 6.36 0.45
N PHE A 130 0.03 5.57 1.00
CA PHE A 130 1.38 5.44 0.46
C PHE A 130 1.38 4.50 -0.75
N SER A 131 1.95 4.97 -1.86
CA SER A 131 2.17 4.16 -3.05
C SER A 131 3.07 2.99 -2.68
N THR A 132 2.51 1.79 -2.72
CA THR A 132 3.17 0.56 -2.30
C THR A 132 3.26 -0.42 -3.45
N TYR A 133 4.42 -1.05 -3.64
CA TYR A 133 4.64 -2.08 -4.66
C TYR A 133 5.34 -3.28 -4.04
N TYR A 134 4.83 -4.47 -4.34
CA TYR A 134 5.37 -5.75 -3.93
C TYR A 134 6.02 -6.44 -5.11
N ILE A 135 7.23 -6.96 -4.91
CA ILE A 135 7.93 -7.74 -5.92
C ILE A 135 8.78 -8.83 -5.28
N ASN A 136 8.87 -9.98 -5.94
CA ASN A 136 9.82 -11.01 -5.55
C ASN A 136 11.26 -10.59 -5.94
N CYS A 137 12.24 -10.86 -5.07
CA CYS A 137 13.64 -10.50 -5.31
C CYS A 137 14.18 -11.06 -6.65
N HIS A 138 13.86 -12.31 -6.98
CA HIS A 138 14.26 -12.94 -8.24
C HIS A 138 13.68 -12.20 -9.45
N GLN A 139 12.39 -11.89 -9.40
CA GLN A 139 11.70 -11.14 -10.45
C GLN A 139 12.28 -9.72 -10.60
N LEU A 140 12.57 -9.04 -9.50
CA LEU A 140 13.20 -7.72 -9.52
C LEU A 140 14.57 -7.78 -10.23
N ILE A 141 15.42 -8.73 -9.86
CA ILE A 141 16.73 -8.91 -10.49
C ILE A 141 16.59 -9.20 -11.99
N GLU A 142 15.65 -10.06 -12.38
CA GLU A 142 15.41 -10.37 -13.78
C GLU A 142 14.95 -9.13 -14.57
N GLN A 143 14.03 -8.34 -14.01
CA GLN A 143 13.55 -7.09 -14.63
C GLN A 143 14.69 -6.08 -14.79
N LEU A 144 15.53 -5.91 -13.77
CA LEU A 144 16.68 -5.00 -13.82
C LEU A 144 17.73 -5.45 -14.84
N LYS A 145 18.03 -6.75 -14.91
CA LYS A 145 18.94 -7.31 -15.93
C LYS A 145 18.42 -7.06 -17.35
N LYS A 146 17.14 -7.34 -17.60
CA LYS A 146 16.50 -7.09 -18.91
C LYS A 146 16.53 -5.61 -19.26
N ALA A 147 16.30 -4.72 -18.30
CA ALA A 147 16.36 -3.27 -18.51
C ALA A 147 17.79 -2.80 -18.81
N HIS A 148 18.78 -3.33 -18.11
CA HIS A 148 20.20 -3.03 -18.35
C HIS A 148 20.65 -3.44 -19.76
N LEU A 149 20.32 -4.66 -20.19
CA LEU A 149 20.62 -5.13 -21.55
C LEU A 149 19.97 -4.28 -22.65
N LYS A 150 18.84 -3.61 -22.34
CA LYS A 150 18.12 -2.73 -23.25
C LYS A 150 18.49 -1.25 -23.10
N ASN A 151 19.50 -0.91 -22.29
CA ASN A 151 19.86 0.47 -21.92
C ASN A 151 18.71 1.31 -21.34
N ARG A 152 17.72 0.67 -20.69
CA ARG A 152 16.57 1.30 -20.02
C ARG A 152 16.59 1.17 -18.51
N LEU A 153 17.75 0.86 -17.95
CA LEU A 153 17.91 0.72 -16.50
C LEU A 153 17.53 2.01 -15.75
N PRO A 154 17.93 3.23 -16.18
CA PRO A 154 17.56 4.47 -15.48
C PRO A 154 16.04 4.67 -15.43
N ASP A 155 15.33 4.44 -16.54
CA ASP A 155 13.88 4.57 -16.61
C ASP A 155 13.19 3.59 -15.64
N LYS A 156 13.68 2.34 -15.60
CA LYS A 156 13.12 1.32 -14.72
C LYS A 156 13.35 1.66 -13.24
N LEU A 157 14.53 2.19 -12.90
CA LEU A 157 14.82 2.66 -11.55
C LEU A 157 13.91 3.82 -11.17
N LYS A 158 13.73 4.81 -12.05
CA LYS A 158 12.83 5.95 -11.83
C LYS A 158 11.40 5.50 -11.51
N VAL A 159 10.87 4.51 -12.22
CA VAL A 159 9.54 3.97 -11.89
C VAL A 159 9.52 3.33 -10.50
N LEU A 160 10.58 2.62 -10.10
CA LEU A 160 10.68 2.03 -8.77
C LEU A 160 10.81 3.09 -7.66
N THR A 161 11.38 4.27 -7.93
CA THR A 161 11.48 5.38 -6.96
C THR A 161 10.16 6.13 -6.72
N GLU A 162 9.19 6.02 -7.63
CA GLU A 162 7.87 6.66 -7.48
C GLU A 162 7.00 6.00 -6.39
N TYR A 163 7.32 4.75 -6.03
CA TYR A 163 6.67 4.07 -4.92
C TYR A 163 7.29 4.50 -3.60
N ARG A 164 6.46 4.96 -2.67
CA ARG A 164 6.86 5.35 -1.33
C ARG A 164 7.25 4.14 -0.47
N MET A 165 6.71 2.96 -0.76
CA MET A 165 7.11 1.70 -0.14
C MET A 165 7.33 0.63 -1.21
N LEU A 166 8.54 0.07 -1.26
CA LEU A 166 8.87 -1.06 -2.11
C LEU A 166 9.15 -2.28 -1.22
N ILE A 167 8.28 -3.29 -1.33
CA ILE A 167 8.42 -4.55 -0.61
C ILE A 167 9.09 -5.56 -1.53
N ILE A 168 10.23 -6.08 -1.09
CA ILE A 168 11.01 -7.09 -1.80
C ILE A 168 10.98 -8.36 -0.97
N ASP A 169 10.22 -9.35 -1.42
CA ASP A 169 10.11 -10.63 -0.72
C ASP A 169 10.97 -11.73 -1.34
N GLU A 170 11.18 -12.81 -0.58
CA GLU A 170 12.00 -13.96 -0.95
C GLU A 170 13.44 -13.58 -1.31
N ILE A 171 14.15 -12.97 -0.36
CA ILE A 171 15.62 -13.01 -0.35
C ILE A 171 16.05 -14.40 0.13
N GLY A 172 15.56 -15.45 -0.54
CA GLY A 172 16.05 -16.80 -0.38
C GLY A 172 17.42 -16.86 -1.04
N TYR A 173 18.46 -17.02 -0.23
CA TYR A 173 19.83 -17.19 -0.71
C TYR A 173 19.86 -18.14 -1.92
N PRO A 174 20.24 -17.70 -3.14
CA PRO A 174 20.90 -18.64 -4.01
C PRO A 174 22.09 -19.18 -3.20
N ARG A 175 22.27 -20.51 -3.13
CA ARG A 175 23.39 -21.17 -2.43
C ARG A 175 24.80 -20.72 -2.91
N ARG A 176 24.91 -19.65 -3.72
CA ARG A 176 26.15 -18.98 -4.10
C ARG A 176 26.26 -17.66 -3.35
N LYS A 177 27.31 -17.55 -2.53
CA LYS A 177 27.76 -16.35 -1.80
C LYS A 177 28.06 -15.11 -2.69
N SER A 178 27.77 -15.14 -3.99
CA SER A 178 28.20 -14.12 -4.96
C SER A 178 27.06 -13.41 -5.69
N LEU A 179 25.80 -13.60 -5.28
CA LEU A 179 24.66 -13.05 -6.02
C LEU A 179 23.85 -12.04 -5.21
N PHE A 180 24.54 -11.07 -4.62
CA PHE A 180 24.04 -9.69 -4.69
C PHE A 180 24.66 -9.10 -5.95
N PRO A 181 23.99 -9.10 -7.11
CA PRO A 181 24.55 -8.50 -8.30
C PRO A 181 24.73 -7.00 -8.05
N ALA A 182 25.81 -6.40 -8.57
CA ALA A 182 26.00 -4.95 -8.60
C ALA A 182 24.77 -4.16 -9.14
N HIS A 183 23.82 -4.84 -9.80
CA HIS A 183 22.53 -4.28 -10.22
C HIS A 183 21.58 -3.93 -9.06
N CYS A 184 21.63 -4.65 -7.93
CA CYS A 184 20.91 -4.22 -6.71
C CYS A 184 21.59 -3.00 -6.06
N GLN A 185 22.87 -2.75 -6.37
CA GLN A 185 23.57 -1.54 -5.92
C GLN A 185 23.07 -0.28 -6.63
N ALA A 186 22.54 -0.38 -7.87
CA ALA A 186 21.93 0.75 -8.56
C ALA A 186 20.57 1.17 -7.96
N VAL A 187 19.83 0.20 -7.38
CA VAL A 187 18.63 0.45 -6.56
C VAL A 187 19.01 1.17 -5.25
N ARG A 188 20.21 0.86 -4.71
CA ARG A 188 20.79 1.45 -3.49
C ARG A 188 21.00 2.96 -3.55
N GLU A 189 21.31 3.51 -4.72
CA GLU A 189 21.72 4.91 -4.88
C GLU A 189 20.57 5.85 -5.28
N ASN A 190 19.51 5.34 -5.90
CA ASN A 190 18.47 6.19 -6.52
C ASN A 190 17.07 6.01 -5.90
N VAL A 191 16.80 4.88 -5.25
CA VAL A 191 15.52 4.59 -4.58
C VAL A 191 15.72 4.86 -3.10
N CYS A 192 15.05 5.90 -2.58
CA CYS A 192 15.08 6.35 -1.18
C CYS A 192 15.72 5.35 -0.21
N ARG A 193 16.96 5.65 0.20
CA ARG A 193 17.70 5.03 1.31
C ARG A 193 17.44 3.53 1.47
N PHE A 194 17.87 2.68 0.55
CA PHE A 194 18.10 1.26 0.85
C PHE A 194 19.45 1.09 1.56
N HIS A 195 19.42 0.91 2.88
CA HIS A 195 20.55 0.45 3.66
C HIS A 195 20.21 -0.90 4.29
N PHE A 196 20.88 -1.93 3.78
CA PHE A 196 21.22 -3.12 4.53
C PHE A 196 21.99 -2.68 5.77
N LYS A 197 21.29 -2.53 6.89
CA LYS A 197 21.90 -2.68 8.21
C LYS A 197 21.53 -4.06 8.72
N GLN A 198 22.55 -4.75 9.16
CA GLN A 198 22.57 -6.12 9.64
C GLN A 198 21.82 -6.29 10.99
N ASP A 199 21.08 -5.27 11.43
CA ASP A 199 20.57 -5.12 12.78
C ASP A 199 19.04 -4.97 12.78
N LEU A 200 18.34 -6.02 12.38
CA LEU A 200 16.99 -6.28 12.87
C LEU A 200 16.81 -7.79 12.90
N LEU A 201 17.07 -8.33 14.10
CA LEU A 201 17.12 -9.75 14.48
C LEU A 201 18.42 -10.46 14.10
N SER A 202 19.51 -10.04 14.76
CA SER A 202 20.48 -11.01 15.27
C SER A 202 19.74 -11.89 16.29
N VAL A 203 19.20 -13.01 15.83
CA VAL A 203 18.91 -14.15 16.68
C VAL A 203 20.22 -14.94 16.67
N GLU A 204 20.98 -14.87 17.75
CA GLU A 204 21.82 -16.03 18.13
C GLU A 204 20.89 -17.19 18.50
#